data_AF-S3A191-F1
#
_entry.id   AF-S3A191-F1
#
_cell.length_a   1.000
_cell.length_b   1.000
_cell.length_c   1.000
_cell.angle_alpha   90.00
_cell.angle_beta   90.00
_cell.angle_gamma   90.00
#
_symmetry.space_group_name_H-M   'P 1'
#
loop_
_entity.id
_entity.type
_entity.pdbx_description
1 polymer ?
#
loop_
_entity_poly.entity_id
_entity_poly.type
_entity_poly.pdbx_seq_one_letter_code
_entity_poly.pdbx_strand_id
1 'polypeptide(L)'
;MTRVSPTAAVTAGIMFGLAGGLVAGTFLMAPSLAANPAGNVGDKLTVAESELEVASAQANSADSYIADIAEDTVRGRLADKPVILFTTPDVNEEDYGHIEWLSKIAGAPSVTRVKLTDTFLTQDSAEPLKALAASTLPAGVQLSEDNRSVGTHMGELLGASASTAPTTLTSGEQPEGEATAEEPGEGDAGDVESAADTDKETQTAAEPVSQEERTLVFGALKEAGYIDFEGEVPASAATVLVTGGSDGRDDSFRVTQYVDFARALDASGLPTTVAGRLPAAGPDGLIGRLRTNQKDALTVSTVDSIDRFYGRLATVLATVEQVGGGSGAYGTADKTDAVAPA
;
A
#
# COMPACT_ATOMS: atom_id res chain seq x y z
N MET A 1 57.43 14.88 -2.89
CA MET A 1 56.66 13.66 -3.25
C MET A 1 55.32 14.12 -3.81
N THR A 2 54.98 13.57 -4.96
CA THR A 2 54.02 14.08 -5.95
C THR A 2 52.57 14.03 -5.45
N ARG A 3 51.82 15.12 -5.63
CA ARG A 3 50.36 15.18 -5.45
C ARG A 3 49.66 14.54 -6.65
N VAL A 4 48.64 13.71 -6.40
CA VAL A 4 47.58 13.42 -7.37
C VAL A 4 46.25 13.36 -6.62
N SER A 5 45.29 14.16 -7.09
CA SER A 5 43.84 14.07 -6.88
C SER A 5 43.19 14.35 -8.25
N PRO A 6 41.87 14.28 -8.45
CA PRO A 6 40.82 13.42 -7.87
C PRO A 6 39.99 12.73 -9.02
N THR A 7 38.76 12.32 -8.71
CA THR A 7 37.60 12.05 -9.60
C THR A 7 37.50 10.72 -10.35
N ALA A 8 36.54 9.91 -9.91
CA ALA A 8 35.60 9.20 -10.77
C ALA A 8 34.28 9.04 -10.00
N ALA A 9 33.41 10.05 -10.08
CA ALA A 9 32.00 9.86 -9.79
C ALA A 9 31.39 9.21 -11.04
N VAL A 10 31.01 7.94 -10.93
CA VAL A 10 30.26 7.25 -11.99
C VAL A 10 28.78 7.53 -11.73
N THR A 11 28.26 8.54 -12.41
CA THR A 11 26.81 8.75 -12.52
C THR A 11 26.28 7.72 -13.51
N ALA A 12 25.81 6.58 -13.03
CA ALA A 12 25.05 5.64 -13.84
C ALA A 12 23.65 6.24 -14.06
N GLY A 13 23.46 6.89 -15.22
CA GLY A 13 22.14 7.32 -15.67
C GLY A 13 21.33 6.12 -16.15
N ILE A 14 20.31 5.74 -15.39
CA ILE A 14 19.32 4.75 -15.81
C ILE A 14 18.29 5.49 -16.66
N MET A 15 18.41 5.37 -17.99
CA MET A 15 17.37 5.81 -18.93
C MET A 15 16.37 4.66 -19.09
N PHE A 16 15.29 4.66 -18.31
CA PHE A 16 14.15 3.77 -18.52
C PHE A 16 13.41 4.20 -19.80
N GLY A 17 13.37 3.30 -20.79
CA GLY A 17 12.64 3.49 -22.03
C GLY A 17 11.14 3.43 -21.81
N LEU A 18 10.45 4.52 -22.14
CA LEU A 18 9.01 4.55 -22.40
C LEU A 18 8.67 3.57 -23.52
N ALA A 19 7.84 2.57 -23.23
CA ALA A 19 7.14 1.80 -24.25
C ALA A 19 5.76 1.41 -23.73
N GLY A 20 4.74 2.17 -24.13
CA GLY A 20 3.35 1.91 -23.76
C GLY A 20 2.40 3.10 -23.71
N GLY A 21 2.81 4.30 -24.16
CA GLY A 21 1.87 5.40 -24.36
C GLY A 21 0.94 5.09 -25.54
N LEU A 22 -0.33 4.82 -25.26
CA LEU A 22 -1.40 4.82 -26.27
C LEU A 22 -1.42 6.19 -26.96
N VAL A 23 -0.89 6.28 -28.18
CA VAL A 23 -1.09 7.46 -29.03
C VAL A 23 -2.52 7.43 -29.55
N ALA A 24 -3.41 8.09 -28.83
CA ALA A 24 -4.61 8.64 -29.41
C ALA A 24 -4.20 9.82 -30.31
N GLY A 25 -4.31 9.64 -31.63
CA GLY A 25 -4.43 10.76 -32.58
C GLY A 25 -3.20 11.08 -33.43
N THR A 26 -3.01 10.33 -34.52
CA THR A 26 -2.43 10.89 -35.75
C THR A 26 -3.32 10.54 -36.95
N PHE A 27 -4.40 11.31 -37.09
CA PHE A 27 -5.19 11.30 -38.32
C PHE A 27 -4.59 12.33 -39.28
N LEU A 28 -3.69 11.91 -40.18
CA LEU A 28 -3.32 12.70 -41.35
C LEU A 28 -3.13 11.82 -42.61
N MET A 29 -4.05 12.05 -43.55
CA MET A 29 -3.98 11.96 -45.02
C MET A 29 -4.17 10.61 -45.76
N ALA A 30 -5.23 10.63 -46.57
CA ALA A 30 -5.84 9.57 -47.38
C ALA A 30 -5.17 9.34 -48.76
N PRO A 31 -5.66 8.34 -49.53
CA PRO A 31 -6.54 8.72 -50.63
C PRO A 31 -7.87 7.93 -50.65
N SER A 32 -8.89 8.58 -51.19
CA SER A 32 -10.28 8.13 -51.32
C SER A 32 -10.43 6.71 -51.86
N LEU A 33 -11.14 5.85 -51.13
CA LEU A 33 -11.86 4.71 -51.70
C LEU A 33 -13.27 4.66 -51.12
N ALA A 34 -14.20 4.36 -52.02
CA ALA A 34 -15.62 4.50 -51.87
C ALA A 34 -16.21 3.68 -50.71
N ALA A 35 -17.27 4.25 -50.14
CA ALA A 35 -18.38 3.64 -49.41
C ALA A 35 -18.33 2.10 -49.25
N ASN A 36 -18.07 1.64 -48.03
CA ASN A 36 -18.74 0.45 -47.50
C ASN A 36 -18.73 0.47 -45.95
N PRO A 37 -19.81 0.86 -45.26
CA PRO A 37 -19.84 0.96 -43.79
C PRO A 37 -20.00 -0.41 -43.07
N ALA A 38 -19.75 -1.53 -43.75
CA ALA A 38 -19.95 -2.88 -43.22
C ALA A 38 -18.70 -3.79 -43.32
N GLY A 39 -17.52 -3.24 -43.64
CA GLY A 39 -16.28 -4.00 -43.79
C GLY A 39 -15.29 -3.82 -42.64
N ASN A 40 -14.81 -4.94 -42.11
CA ASN A 40 -13.50 -5.12 -41.47
C ASN A 40 -13.34 -4.76 -39.99
N VAL A 41 -14.40 -4.79 -39.18
CA VAL A 41 -14.22 -4.85 -37.72
C VAL A 41 -13.57 -6.17 -37.30
N GLY A 42 -13.95 -7.28 -37.97
CA GLY A 42 -13.36 -8.61 -37.74
C GLY A 42 -11.87 -8.66 -38.06
N ASP A 43 -11.46 -8.21 -39.25
CA ASP A 43 -10.05 -8.25 -39.65
C ASP A 43 -9.15 -7.34 -38.79
N LYS A 44 -9.68 -6.20 -38.31
CA LYS A 44 -8.96 -5.33 -37.37
C LYS A 44 -8.85 -5.92 -35.97
N LEU A 45 -9.89 -6.62 -35.52
CA LEU A 45 -9.89 -7.30 -34.22
C LEU A 45 -8.88 -8.46 -34.22
N THR A 46 -8.87 -9.30 -35.26
CA THR A 46 -7.94 -10.43 -35.36
C THR A 46 -6.48 -9.99 -35.42
N VAL A 47 -6.18 -8.89 -36.13
CA VAL A 47 -4.82 -8.32 -36.17
C VAL A 47 -4.42 -7.74 -34.81
N ALA A 48 -5.31 -6.99 -34.15
CA ALA A 48 -5.04 -6.44 -32.82
C ALA A 48 -4.87 -7.53 -31.74
N GLU A 49 -5.65 -8.62 -31.82
CA GLU A 49 -5.52 -9.79 -30.94
C GLU A 49 -4.18 -10.52 -31.15
N SER A 50 -3.77 -10.71 -32.40
CA SER A 50 -2.47 -11.33 -32.73
C SER A 50 -1.29 -10.46 -32.30
N GLU A 51 -1.37 -9.15 -32.46
CA GLU A 51 -0.35 -8.20 -31.99
C GLU A 51 -0.26 -8.20 -30.44
N LEU A 52 -1.39 -8.28 -29.74
CA LEU A 52 -1.43 -8.41 -28.28
C LEU A 52 -0.80 -9.73 -27.80
N GLU A 53 -1.04 -10.84 -28.50
CA GLU A 53 -0.45 -12.14 -28.19
C GLU A 53 1.07 -12.12 -28.36
N VAL A 54 1.57 -11.57 -29.48
CA VAL A 54 3.00 -11.44 -29.75
C VAL A 54 3.66 -10.49 -28.73
N ALA A 55 3.04 -9.36 -28.44
CA ALA A 55 3.53 -8.41 -27.44
C ALA A 55 3.57 -9.03 -26.04
N SER A 56 2.52 -9.79 -25.67
CA SER A 56 2.45 -10.49 -24.38
C SER A 56 3.52 -11.58 -24.27
N ALA A 57 3.72 -12.38 -25.33
CA ALA A 57 4.76 -13.41 -25.35
C ALA A 57 6.18 -12.84 -25.25
N GLN A 58 6.44 -11.69 -25.90
CA GLN A 58 7.70 -10.98 -25.78
C GLN A 58 7.92 -10.40 -24.38
N ALA A 59 6.89 -9.81 -23.77
CA ALA A 59 6.94 -9.32 -22.38
C ALA A 59 7.24 -10.45 -21.39
N ASN A 60 6.55 -11.59 -21.50
CA ASN A 60 6.77 -12.76 -20.64
C ASN A 60 8.19 -13.31 -20.79
N SER A 61 8.74 -13.29 -22.00
CA SER A 61 10.12 -13.73 -22.26
C SER A 61 11.13 -12.79 -21.60
N ALA A 62 10.93 -11.46 -21.72
CA ALA A 62 11.79 -10.47 -21.06
C ALA A 62 11.73 -10.58 -19.53
N ASP A 63 10.55 -10.83 -18.96
CA ASP A 63 10.35 -11.00 -17.52
C ASP A 63 11.21 -12.15 -16.95
N SER A 64 11.35 -13.27 -17.68
CA SER A 64 12.15 -14.41 -17.21
C SER A 64 13.67 -14.15 -17.14
N TYR A 65 14.21 -13.29 -18.01
CA TYR A 65 15.62 -12.88 -17.93
C TYR A 65 15.85 -11.82 -16.84
N ILE A 66 14.85 -10.98 -16.56
CA ILE A 66 14.93 -9.95 -15.52
C ILE A 66 14.82 -10.59 -14.12
N ALA A 67 14.16 -11.74 -13.98
CA ALA A 67 14.01 -12.43 -12.70
C ALA A 67 15.33 -12.69 -11.96
N ASP A 68 16.35 -13.20 -12.67
CA ASP A 68 17.67 -13.47 -12.07
C ASP A 68 18.37 -12.20 -11.56
N ILE A 69 18.21 -11.07 -12.26
CA ILE A 69 18.79 -9.78 -11.88
C ILE A 69 17.98 -9.14 -10.74
N ALA A 70 16.66 -9.29 -10.79
CA ALA A 70 15.73 -8.73 -9.83
C ALA A 70 15.84 -9.38 -8.44
N GLU A 71 16.18 -10.66 -8.36
CA GLU A 71 16.50 -11.29 -7.10
C GLU A 71 17.66 -10.59 -6.39
N ASP A 72 18.72 -10.25 -7.12
CA ASP A 72 19.90 -9.57 -6.56
C ASP A 72 19.56 -8.14 -6.10
N THR A 73 18.58 -7.51 -6.75
CA THR A 73 18.09 -6.17 -6.35
C THR A 73 17.44 -6.19 -4.97
N VAL A 74 16.60 -7.18 -4.65
CA VAL A 74 15.87 -7.24 -3.36
C VAL A 74 16.63 -7.97 -2.26
N ARG A 75 17.62 -8.80 -2.60
CA ARG A 75 18.31 -9.69 -1.69
C ARG A 75 18.81 -9.00 -0.41
N GLY A 76 18.41 -9.53 0.73
CA GLY A 76 18.81 -9.04 2.06
C GLY A 76 18.19 -7.70 2.48
N ARG A 77 17.36 -7.05 1.67
CA ARG A 77 16.76 -5.74 2.02
C ARG A 77 15.65 -5.85 3.08
N LEU A 78 15.07 -7.03 3.27
CA LEU A 78 14.12 -7.34 4.35
C LEU A 78 14.75 -8.19 5.47
N ALA A 79 16.08 -8.21 5.60
CA ALA A 79 16.74 -8.88 6.72
C ALA A 79 16.19 -8.39 8.06
N ASP A 80 15.91 -9.33 8.97
CA ASP A 80 15.36 -9.11 10.31
C ASP A 80 13.98 -8.39 10.33
N LYS A 81 13.26 -8.38 9.20
CA LYS A 81 11.96 -7.71 9.05
C LYS A 81 10.88 -8.72 8.68
N PRO A 82 10.15 -9.31 9.66
CA PRO A 82 9.01 -10.17 9.36
C PRO A 82 7.92 -9.38 8.63
N VAL A 83 7.25 -10.01 7.67
CA VAL A 83 6.24 -9.38 6.82
C VAL A 83 4.92 -10.16 6.89
N ILE A 84 3.80 -9.45 6.99
CA ILE A 84 2.46 -10.02 6.79
C ILE A 84 1.98 -9.70 5.38
N LEU A 85 1.41 -10.71 4.71
CA LEU A 85 0.71 -10.53 3.45
C LEU A 85 -0.79 -10.69 3.71
N PHE A 86 -1.52 -9.58 3.83
CA PHE A 86 -2.98 -9.61 3.83
C PHE A 86 -3.47 -9.86 2.40
N THR A 87 -4.39 -10.79 2.20
CA THR A 87 -4.94 -11.06 0.85
C THR A 87 -6.44 -10.91 0.83
N THR A 88 -6.99 -10.18 -0.14
CA THR A 88 -8.44 -10.14 -0.35
C THR A 88 -8.98 -11.51 -0.80
N PRO A 89 -10.28 -11.80 -0.65
CA PRO A 89 -10.86 -13.10 -1.00
C PRO A 89 -10.65 -13.49 -2.48
N ASP A 90 -10.61 -12.49 -3.35
CA ASP A 90 -10.47 -12.60 -4.81
C ASP A 90 -9.01 -12.54 -5.29
N VAL A 91 -8.03 -12.61 -4.38
CA VAL A 91 -6.61 -12.60 -4.74
C VAL A 91 -6.28 -13.72 -5.74
N ASN A 92 -5.41 -13.41 -6.70
CA ASN A 92 -4.86 -14.45 -7.56
C ASN A 92 -3.69 -15.15 -6.84
N GLU A 93 -3.77 -16.47 -6.73
CA GLU A 93 -2.78 -17.28 -5.99
C GLU A 93 -1.37 -17.25 -6.60
N GLU A 94 -1.25 -17.05 -7.91
CA GLU A 94 0.05 -16.91 -8.57
C GLU A 94 0.71 -15.57 -8.22
N ASP A 95 -0.06 -14.48 -8.22
CA ASP A 95 0.45 -13.15 -7.84
C ASP A 95 0.90 -13.12 -6.38
N TYR A 96 0.08 -13.67 -5.48
CA TYR A 96 0.44 -13.85 -4.08
C TYR A 96 1.71 -14.70 -3.93
N GLY A 97 1.78 -15.87 -4.56
CA GLY A 97 2.90 -16.80 -4.41
C GLY A 97 4.23 -16.21 -4.87
N HIS A 98 4.22 -15.42 -5.95
CA HIS A 98 5.40 -14.72 -6.42
C HIS A 98 5.84 -13.57 -5.48
N ILE A 99 4.90 -12.82 -4.90
CA ILE A 99 5.22 -11.78 -3.90
C ILE A 99 5.78 -12.41 -2.62
N GLU A 100 5.18 -13.52 -2.15
CA GLU A 100 5.68 -14.30 -1.02
C GLU A 100 7.11 -14.78 -1.28
N TRP A 101 7.35 -15.36 -2.45
CA TRP A 101 8.66 -15.84 -2.86
C TRP A 101 9.71 -14.71 -2.93
N LEU A 102 9.40 -13.58 -3.57
CA LEU A 102 10.30 -12.42 -3.64
C LEU A 102 10.59 -11.85 -2.25
N SER A 103 9.61 -11.82 -1.34
CA SER A 103 9.79 -11.37 0.03
C SER A 103 10.76 -12.27 0.81
N LYS A 104 10.71 -13.59 0.58
CA LYS A 104 11.68 -14.54 1.14
C LYS A 104 13.08 -14.35 0.55
N ILE A 105 13.19 -14.13 -0.76
CA ILE A 105 14.48 -13.81 -1.42
C ILE A 105 15.06 -12.50 -0.88
N ALA A 106 14.20 -11.52 -0.58
CA ALA A 106 14.60 -10.27 0.06
C ALA A 106 15.13 -10.45 1.49
N GLY A 107 15.04 -11.65 2.06
CA GLY A 107 15.61 -12.00 3.36
C GLY A 107 14.65 -11.82 4.53
N ALA A 108 13.35 -11.67 4.29
CA ALA A 108 12.36 -11.65 5.36
C ALA A 108 12.41 -12.96 6.16
N PRO A 109 12.62 -12.93 7.50
CA PRO A 109 12.73 -14.14 8.31
C PRO A 109 11.41 -14.91 8.43
N SER A 110 10.28 -14.23 8.26
CA SER A 110 8.95 -14.82 8.16
C SER A 110 8.09 -14.02 7.18
N VAL A 111 7.30 -14.72 6.39
CA VAL A 111 6.25 -14.15 5.53
C VAL A 111 4.96 -14.88 5.87
N THR A 112 4.05 -14.20 6.58
CA THR A 112 2.82 -14.81 7.09
C THR A 112 1.63 -14.33 6.26
N ARG A 113 0.90 -15.26 5.64
CA ARG A 113 -0.35 -14.94 4.95
C ARG A 113 -1.49 -14.79 5.95
N VAL A 114 -2.25 -13.71 5.82
CA VAL A 114 -3.53 -13.53 6.49
C VAL A 114 -4.60 -13.28 5.43
N LYS A 115 -5.41 -14.28 5.15
CA LYS A 115 -6.50 -14.20 4.18
C LYS A 115 -7.69 -13.48 4.81
N LEU A 116 -8.09 -12.36 4.22
CA LEU A 116 -9.33 -11.68 4.56
C LEU A 116 -10.49 -12.48 3.94
N THR A 117 -11.52 -12.77 4.71
CA THR A 117 -12.69 -13.51 4.20
C THR A 117 -13.67 -12.57 3.53
N ASP A 118 -14.62 -13.13 2.77
CA ASP A 118 -15.69 -12.35 2.13
C ASP A 118 -16.55 -11.58 3.14
N THR A 119 -16.51 -11.92 4.43
CA THR A 119 -17.28 -11.27 5.48
C THR A 119 -16.53 -10.15 6.19
N PHE A 120 -15.20 -10.05 6.08
CA PHE A 120 -14.35 -9.19 6.93
C PHE A 120 -14.68 -7.70 6.92
N LEU A 121 -15.09 -7.14 5.78
CA LEU A 121 -15.33 -5.70 5.63
C LEU A 121 -16.62 -5.44 4.86
N THR A 122 -17.66 -6.20 5.23
CA THR A 122 -19.00 -6.08 4.68
C THR A 122 -19.88 -5.23 5.58
N GLN A 123 -20.96 -4.69 5.01
CA GLN A 123 -21.91 -3.88 5.78
C GLN A 123 -22.52 -4.67 6.95
N ASP A 124 -22.80 -5.96 6.76
CA ASP A 124 -23.42 -6.82 7.78
C ASP A 124 -22.46 -7.19 8.93
N SER A 125 -21.15 -7.14 8.67
CA SER A 125 -20.13 -7.46 9.66
C SER A 125 -19.79 -6.30 10.61
N ALA A 126 -20.27 -5.09 10.34
CA ALA A 126 -19.83 -3.86 10.99
C ALA A 126 -19.99 -3.87 12.53
N GLU A 127 -21.19 -4.17 13.03
CA GLU A 127 -21.46 -4.18 14.47
C GLU A 127 -20.80 -5.37 15.19
N PRO A 128 -20.88 -6.61 14.68
CA PRO A 128 -20.14 -7.73 15.24
C PRO A 128 -18.63 -7.49 15.33
N LEU A 129 -18.01 -6.90 14.30
CA LEU A 129 -16.58 -6.60 14.30
C LEU A 129 -16.20 -5.54 15.32
N LYS A 130 -17.02 -4.51 15.51
CA LYS A 130 -16.80 -3.51 16.56
C LYS A 130 -16.86 -4.11 17.96
N ALA A 131 -17.85 -4.95 18.22
CA ALA A 131 -17.95 -5.67 19.49
C ALA A 131 -16.76 -6.60 19.72
N LEU A 132 -16.33 -7.31 18.68
CA LEU A 132 -15.15 -8.16 18.72
C LEU A 132 -13.88 -7.34 19.00
N ALA A 133 -13.70 -6.21 18.31
CA ALA A 133 -12.57 -5.29 18.53
C ALA A 133 -12.52 -4.81 19.98
N ALA A 134 -13.65 -4.32 20.50
CA ALA A 134 -13.74 -3.80 21.86
C ALA A 134 -13.46 -4.86 22.94
N SER A 135 -13.75 -6.14 22.66
CA SER A 135 -13.53 -7.25 23.59
C SER A 135 -12.14 -7.89 23.48
N THR A 136 -11.42 -7.64 22.38
CA THR A 136 -10.11 -8.24 22.10
C THR A 136 -8.99 -7.20 22.07
N LEU A 137 -9.31 -5.92 22.28
CA LEU A 137 -8.37 -4.82 22.22
C LEU A 137 -7.20 -5.04 23.19
N PRO A 138 -5.95 -5.11 22.71
CA PRO A 138 -4.78 -5.25 23.57
C PRO A 138 -4.61 -4.04 24.49
N ALA A 139 -3.86 -4.23 25.59
CA ALA A 139 -3.58 -3.13 26.49
C ALA A 139 -2.83 -1.99 25.78
N GLY A 140 -3.29 -0.76 25.96
CA GLY A 140 -2.65 0.44 25.38
C GLY A 140 -3.04 0.74 23.93
N VAL A 141 -3.78 -0.13 23.25
CA VAL A 141 -4.37 0.16 21.94
C VAL A 141 -5.66 0.94 22.14
N GLN A 142 -5.84 2.02 21.38
CA GLN A 142 -7.08 2.79 21.31
C GLN A 142 -7.61 2.69 19.87
N LEU A 143 -8.93 2.80 19.71
CA LEU A 143 -9.54 2.86 18.38
C LEU A 143 -9.99 4.30 18.15
N SER A 144 -9.90 4.78 16.93
CA SER A 144 -10.30 6.15 16.59
C SER A 144 -11.77 6.39 16.95
N GLU A 145 -12.03 7.48 17.68
CA GLU A 145 -13.40 7.94 17.94
C GLU A 145 -13.96 8.76 16.77
N ASP A 146 -13.06 9.44 16.04
CA ASP A 146 -13.36 10.35 14.95
C ASP A 146 -13.72 9.62 13.65
N ASN A 147 -13.11 8.47 13.41
CA ASN A 147 -13.41 7.62 12.26
C ASN A 147 -13.90 6.25 12.71
N ARG A 148 -15.21 6.06 12.59
CA ARG A 148 -15.93 4.86 13.06
C ARG A 148 -16.22 3.86 11.93
N SER A 149 -15.52 3.98 10.81
CA SER A 149 -15.60 2.99 9.74
C SER A 149 -15.08 1.65 10.26
N VAL A 150 -15.62 0.55 9.71
CA VAL A 150 -15.20 -0.81 10.11
C VAL A 150 -13.78 -1.06 9.64
N GLY A 151 -13.45 -0.62 8.42
CA GLY A 151 -12.11 -0.67 7.87
C GLY A 151 -11.09 -0.02 8.80
N THR A 152 -11.38 1.19 9.30
CA THR A 152 -10.49 1.90 10.22
C THR A 152 -10.26 1.14 11.52
N HIS A 153 -11.33 0.77 12.24
CA HIS A 153 -11.18 0.06 13.52
C HIS A 153 -10.47 -1.29 13.37
N MET A 154 -10.70 -2.01 12.26
CA MET A 154 -10.01 -3.26 11.98
C MET A 154 -8.55 -3.07 11.60
N GLY A 155 -8.23 -2.02 10.84
CA GLY A 155 -6.85 -1.67 10.50
C GLY A 155 -6.09 -1.22 11.74
N GLU A 156 -6.73 -0.52 12.66
CA GLU A 156 -6.14 -0.11 13.93
C GLU A 156 -5.85 -1.30 14.83
N LEU A 157 -6.85 -2.17 15.01
CA LEU A 157 -6.70 -3.38 15.83
C LEU A 157 -5.60 -4.28 15.27
N LEU A 158 -5.64 -4.60 13.97
CA LEU A 158 -4.66 -5.50 13.35
C LEU A 158 -3.29 -4.86 13.21
N GLY A 159 -3.24 -3.57 12.86
CA GLY A 159 -1.99 -2.82 12.71
C GLY A 159 -1.23 -2.72 14.02
N ALA A 160 -1.91 -2.29 15.10
CA ALA A 160 -1.30 -2.20 16.42
C ALA A 160 -0.94 -3.58 16.99
N SER A 161 -1.76 -4.61 16.75
CA SER A 161 -1.46 -5.97 17.22
C SER A 161 -0.27 -6.59 16.48
N ALA A 162 -0.13 -6.31 15.18
CA ALA A 162 0.90 -6.89 14.35
C ALA A 162 2.23 -6.13 14.41
N SER A 163 2.23 -4.82 14.65
CA SER A 163 3.44 -4.01 14.55
C SER A 163 4.53 -4.41 15.55
N THR A 164 5.78 -4.34 15.10
CA THR A 164 6.95 -4.36 15.99
C THR A 164 7.20 -3.01 16.66
N ALA A 165 6.60 -1.92 16.16
CA ALA A 165 6.76 -0.59 16.70
C ALA A 165 5.83 -0.39 17.91
N PRO A 166 6.24 0.41 18.92
CA PRO A 166 5.35 0.83 19.99
C PRO A 166 4.20 1.66 19.42
N THR A 167 2.98 1.41 19.90
CA THR A 167 1.76 2.06 19.42
C THR A 167 1.73 3.52 19.91
N THR A 168 1.90 4.48 19.00
CA THR A 168 1.60 5.90 19.26
C THR A 168 0.38 6.30 18.45
N LEU A 169 -0.81 6.08 19.01
CA LEU A 169 -2.03 6.62 18.41
C LEU A 169 -2.18 8.05 18.87
N THR A 170 -1.89 8.99 17.97
CA THR A 170 -2.20 10.40 18.19
C THR A 170 -3.72 10.55 18.06
N SER A 171 -4.38 10.96 19.13
CA SER A 171 -5.71 11.57 19.02
C SER A 171 -5.55 12.80 18.13
N GLY A 172 -6.52 13.06 17.25
CA GLY A 172 -6.39 14.06 16.19
C GLY A 172 -5.91 15.44 16.70
N GLU A 173 -4.70 15.82 16.29
CA GLU A 173 -4.23 17.19 16.46
C GLU A 173 -4.71 17.99 15.24
N GLN A 174 -5.89 18.59 15.39
CA GLN A 174 -6.39 19.63 14.50
C GLN A 174 -5.50 20.87 14.72
N PRO A 175 -4.85 21.44 13.69
CA PRO A 175 -4.33 22.78 13.82
C PRO A 175 -5.52 23.73 13.81
N GLU A 176 -6.08 24.02 14.99
CA GLU A 176 -6.90 25.21 15.18
C GLU A 176 -5.99 26.44 15.09
N GLY A 177 -6.26 27.34 14.15
CA GLY A 177 -5.56 28.61 14.10
C GLY A 177 -5.50 29.26 12.74
N GLU A 178 -6.66 29.62 12.20
CA GLU A 178 -6.78 30.65 11.18
C GLU A 178 -6.22 31.97 11.75
N ALA A 179 -5.00 32.36 11.34
CA ALA A 179 -4.42 33.65 11.71
C ALA A 179 -4.55 34.63 10.54
N THR A 180 -5.68 35.32 10.50
CA THR A 180 -5.80 36.63 9.85
C THR A 180 -4.91 37.65 10.58
N ALA A 181 -4.18 38.44 9.80
CA ALA A 181 -3.26 39.47 10.26
C ALA A 181 -3.98 40.69 10.90
N GLU A 182 -3.37 41.30 11.93
CA GLU A 182 -3.40 42.75 12.17
C GLU A 182 -2.25 43.20 13.12
N GLU A 183 -1.80 44.44 12.94
CA GLU A 183 -0.56 45.10 13.38
C GLU A 183 -0.42 45.45 14.90
N PRO A 184 0.76 45.90 15.38
CA PRO A 184 1.08 45.98 16.81
C PRO A 184 0.61 47.30 17.46
N GLY A 185 0.15 47.20 18.71
CA GLY A 185 -0.11 48.34 19.59
C GLY A 185 0.57 48.15 20.95
N GLU A 186 1.44 49.09 21.31
CA GLU A 186 2.09 49.23 22.62
C GLU A 186 1.08 49.41 23.77
N GLY A 187 1.30 48.74 24.91
CA GLY A 187 0.53 48.99 26.12
C GLY A 187 0.87 48.11 27.32
N ASP A 188 1.74 48.67 28.18
CA ASP A 188 1.75 48.59 29.65
C ASP A 188 1.99 47.26 30.41
N ALA A 189 2.75 47.42 31.49
CA ALA A 189 3.23 46.38 32.39
C ALA A 189 2.19 46.03 33.48
N GLY A 190 2.19 44.76 33.89
CA GLY A 190 1.47 44.32 35.07
C GLY A 190 1.79 42.87 35.41
N ASP A 191 2.61 42.68 36.44
CA ASP A 191 2.92 41.39 37.06
C ASP A 191 1.64 40.72 37.60
N VAL A 192 1.44 39.44 37.25
CA VAL A 192 0.68 38.48 38.08
C VAL A 192 1.31 37.09 37.94
N GLU A 193 2.05 36.66 38.96
CA GLU A 193 2.28 35.24 39.25
C GLU A 193 0.94 34.58 39.61
N SER A 194 0.57 33.48 38.93
CA SER A 194 -0.13 32.35 39.56
C SER A 194 -0.33 31.19 38.58
N ALA A 195 0.36 30.09 38.87
CA ALA A 195 -0.04 28.70 38.66
C ALA A 195 -0.79 28.32 37.37
N ALA A 196 -0.08 27.67 36.46
CA ALA A 196 -0.64 26.57 35.68
C ALA A 196 0.45 25.51 35.49
N ASP A 197 0.30 24.41 36.23
CA ASP A 197 0.92 23.13 35.91
C ASP A 197 0.72 22.88 34.42
N THR A 198 1.80 22.97 33.65
CA THR A 198 1.81 22.35 32.33
C THR A 198 2.07 20.87 32.60
N ASP A 199 1.01 20.13 32.88
CA ASP A 199 0.98 18.69 32.65
C ASP A 199 1.30 18.50 31.17
N LYS A 200 2.60 18.36 30.88
CA LYS A 200 3.05 17.66 29.69
C LYS A 200 2.52 16.25 29.86
N GLU A 201 1.38 15.96 29.24
CA GLU A 201 0.98 14.59 28.97
C GLU A 201 2.16 13.92 28.28
N THR A 202 2.96 13.23 29.09
CA THR A 202 4.02 12.36 28.63
C THR A 202 3.27 11.18 28.06
N GLN A 203 2.94 11.28 26.77
CA GLN A 203 2.38 10.19 25.99
C GLN A 203 3.42 9.07 26.04
N THR A 204 3.22 8.18 27.01
CA THR A 204 4.09 7.04 27.24
C THR A 204 3.82 6.10 26.09
N ALA A 205 4.77 6.00 25.17
CA ALA A 205 4.69 5.05 24.07
C ALA A 205 4.37 3.67 24.65
N ALA A 206 3.22 3.11 24.26
CA ALA A 206 2.82 1.79 24.75
C ALA A 206 3.82 0.75 24.25
N GLU A 207 4.23 -0.18 25.11
CA GLU A 207 5.07 -1.30 24.70
C GLU A 207 4.40 -2.08 23.54
N PRO A 208 5.19 -2.68 22.63
CA PRO A 208 4.62 -3.48 21.55
C PRO A 208 3.76 -4.61 22.12
N VAL A 209 2.63 -4.89 21.44
CA VAL A 209 1.66 -5.91 21.87
C VAL A 209 2.35 -7.27 22.06
N SER A 210 2.06 -7.92 23.18
CA SER A 210 2.66 -9.22 23.52
C SER A 210 2.23 -10.33 22.54
N GLN A 211 3.02 -11.40 22.43
CA GLN A 211 2.66 -12.53 21.57
C GLN A 211 1.36 -13.22 22.01
N GLU A 212 1.07 -13.24 23.31
CA GLU A 212 -0.16 -13.81 23.87
C GLU A 212 -1.39 -12.98 23.46
N GLU A 213 -1.33 -11.65 23.62
CA GLU A 213 -2.42 -10.74 23.20
C GLU A 213 -2.65 -10.79 21.69
N ARG A 214 -1.57 -10.79 20.90
CA ARG A 214 -1.66 -10.94 19.44
C ARG A 214 -2.35 -12.26 19.05
N THR A 215 -1.98 -13.35 19.72
CA THR A 215 -2.60 -14.67 19.50
C THR A 215 -4.10 -14.62 19.82
N LEU A 216 -4.50 -13.91 20.87
CA LEU A 216 -5.90 -13.72 21.23
C LEU A 216 -6.66 -12.91 20.17
N VAL A 217 -6.11 -11.79 19.70
CA VAL A 217 -6.74 -10.94 18.67
C VAL A 217 -6.93 -11.69 17.36
N PHE A 218 -5.84 -12.23 16.81
CA PHE A 218 -5.88 -12.94 15.53
C PHE A 218 -6.71 -14.23 15.65
N GLY A 219 -6.59 -14.96 16.77
CA GLY A 219 -7.39 -16.15 17.06
C GLY A 219 -8.89 -15.85 17.08
N ALA A 220 -9.31 -14.78 17.77
CA ALA A 220 -10.72 -14.40 17.85
C ALA A 220 -11.31 -13.96 16.50
N LEU A 221 -10.54 -13.22 15.69
CA LEU A 221 -10.94 -12.86 14.32
C LEU A 221 -11.06 -14.10 13.41
N LYS A 222 -10.17 -15.07 13.59
CA LYS A 222 -10.24 -16.35 12.87
C LYS A 222 -11.44 -17.19 13.29
N GLU A 223 -11.68 -17.34 14.59
CA GLU A 223 -12.84 -18.07 15.13
C GLU A 223 -14.17 -17.45 14.68
N ALA A 224 -14.22 -16.13 14.57
CA ALA A 224 -15.38 -15.41 14.06
C ALA A 224 -15.52 -15.47 12.52
N GLY A 225 -14.55 -16.07 11.81
CA GLY A 225 -14.61 -16.29 10.36
C GLY A 225 -14.29 -15.06 9.52
N TYR A 226 -13.59 -14.09 10.08
CA TYR A 226 -13.23 -12.83 9.42
C TYR A 226 -11.87 -12.88 8.71
N ILE A 227 -10.95 -13.66 9.27
CA ILE A 227 -9.65 -13.91 8.67
C ILE A 227 -9.33 -15.40 8.73
N ASP A 228 -8.41 -15.84 7.88
CA ASP A 228 -7.81 -17.16 7.97
C ASP A 228 -6.29 -17.04 7.81
N PHE A 229 -5.56 -17.87 8.53
CA PHE A 229 -4.09 -17.91 8.53
C PHE A 229 -3.60 -19.25 9.07
N GLU A 230 -2.38 -19.61 8.72
CA GLU A 230 -1.73 -20.82 9.22
C GLU A 230 -0.64 -20.47 10.24
N GLY A 231 -0.52 -21.31 11.26
CA GLY A 231 0.50 -21.15 12.29
C GLY A 231 0.28 -19.93 13.18
N GLU A 232 1.39 -19.33 13.59
CA GLU A 232 1.45 -18.19 14.50
C GLU A 232 1.74 -16.91 13.71
N VAL A 233 1.06 -15.81 14.06
CA VAL A 233 1.33 -14.49 13.48
C VAL A 233 2.41 -13.81 14.31
N PRO A 234 3.62 -13.55 13.76
CA PRO A 234 4.67 -12.87 14.49
C PRO A 234 4.43 -11.35 14.53
N ALA A 235 5.10 -10.67 15.45
CA ALA A 235 5.30 -9.22 15.31
C ALA A 235 6.02 -8.95 13.98
N SER A 236 5.52 -7.99 13.20
CA SER A 236 5.92 -7.73 11.84
C SER A 236 6.35 -6.29 11.64
N ALA A 237 7.39 -6.10 10.84
CA ALA A 237 7.99 -4.81 10.55
C ALA A 237 7.28 -4.09 9.39
N ALA A 238 6.50 -4.81 8.58
CA ALA A 238 5.69 -4.26 7.51
C ALA A 238 4.57 -5.21 7.10
N THR A 239 3.64 -4.68 6.32
CA THR A 239 2.55 -5.43 5.73
C THR A 239 2.33 -5.09 4.26
N VAL A 240 1.82 -6.06 3.51
CA VAL A 240 1.35 -5.88 2.14
C VAL A 240 -0.10 -6.35 2.04
N LEU A 241 -1.00 -5.46 1.61
CA LEU A 241 -2.36 -5.82 1.20
C LEU A 241 -2.37 -6.15 -0.29
N VAL A 242 -2.43 -7.44 -0.61
CA VAL A 242 -2.51 -7.95 -1.99
C VAL A 242 -3.96 -8.14 -2.39
N THR A 243 -4.39 -7.42 -3.44
CA THR A 243 -5.76 -7.48 -3.93
C THR A 243 -5.92 -8.40 -5.13
N GLY A 244 -7.17 -8.79 -5.40
CA GLY A 244 -7.56 -9.39 -6.68
C GLY A 244 -7.69 -8.36 -7.81
N GLY A 245 -8.48 -8.73 -8.82
CA GLY A 245 -8.63 -7.99 -10.08
C GLY A 245 -9.75 -6.95 -10.11
N SER A 246 -10.38 -6.63 -8.98
CA SER A 246 -11.49 -5.67 -8.93
C SER A 246 -11.04 -4.25 -9.31
N ASP A 247 -11.84 -3.57 -10.12
CA ASP A 247 -11.69 -2.13 -10.42
C ASP A 247 -12.58 -1.24 -9.54
N GLY A 248 -13.27 -1.84 -8.58
CA GLY A 248 -14.08 -1.16 -7.57
C GLY A 248 -15.46 -0.69 -8.00
N ARG A 249 -15.85 -0.86 -9.27
CA ARG A 249 -17.14 -0.36 -9.77
C ARG A 249 -18.36 -1.13 -9.24
N ASP A 250 -18.18 -2.41 -8.95
CA ASP A 250 -19.28 -3.28 -8.52
C ASP A 250 -19.58 -3.18 -7.01
N ASP A 251 -18.63 -2.70 -6.20
CA ASP A 251 -18.74 -2.68 -4.74
C ASP A 251 -17.93 -1.54 -4.10
N SER A 252 -18.41 -0.30 -4.31
CA SER A 252 -17.76 0.91 -3.80
C SER A 252 -17.70 0.96 -2.26
N PHE A 253 -18.66 0.36 -1.56
CA PHE A 253 -18.66 0.27 -0.10
C PHE A 253 -17.45 -0.53 0.37
N ARG A 254 -17.27 -1.74 -0.16
CA ARG A 254 -16.16 -2.63 0.22
C ARG A 254 -14.81 -2.02 -0.15
N VAL A 255 -14.70 -1.35 -1.30
CA VAL A 255 -13.49 -0.59 -1.65
C VAL A 255 -13.20 0.49 -0.61
N THR A 256 -14.22 1.24 -0.16
CA THR A 256 -14.04 2.25 0.90
C THR A 256 -13.51 1.62 2.17
N GLN A 257 -14.06 0.48 2.58
CA GLN A 257 -13.56 -0.22 3.78
C GLN A 257 -12.13 -0.71 3.62
N TYR A 258 -11.72 -1.20 2.44
CA TYR A 258 -10.32 -1.57 2.19
C TYR A 258 -9.37 -0.36 2.18
N VAL A 259 -9.81 0.79 1.66
CA VAL A 259 -9.04 2.04 1.71
C VAL A 259 -8.82 2.43 3.18
N ASP A 260 -9.90 2.45 3.97
CA ASP A 260 -9.85 2.83 5.38
C ASP A 260 -9.04 1.84 6.22
N PHE A 261 -9.11 0.54 5.88
CA PHE A 261 -8.28 -0.51 6.47
C PHE A 261 -6.79 -0.31 6.19
N ALA A 262 -6.40 -0.07 4.94
CA ALA A 262 -5.00 0.17 4.58
C ALA A 262 -4.42 1.41 5.26
N ARG A 263 -5.19 2.51 5.34
CA ARG A 263 -4.79 3.73 6.06
C ARG A 263 -4.58 3.47 7.55
N ALA A 264 -5.48 2.70 8.15
CA ALA A 264 -5.45 2.43 9.58
C ALA A 264 -4.31 1.48 9.97
N LEU A 265 -3.95 0.51 9.12
CA LEU A 265 -2.74 -0.29 9.31
C LEU A 265 -1.50 0.60 9.38
N ASP A 266 -1.35 1.49 8.41
CA ASP A 266 -0.23 2.43 8.33
C ASP A 266 -0.18 3.39 9.53
N ALA A 267 -1.31 4.03 9.84
CA ALA A 267 -1.44 4.96 10.97
C ALA A 267 -1.19 4.30 12.33
N SER A 268 -1.32 2.97 12.42
CA SER A 268 -0.98 2.20 13.63
C SER A 268 0.52 1.93 13.78
N GLY A 269 1.34 2.48 12.89
CA GLY A 269 2.78 2.28 12.88
C GLY A 269 3.21 0.96 12.23
N LEU A 270 2.39 0.39 11.33
CA LEU A 270 2.75 -0.77 10.52
C LEU A 270 2.94 -0.33 9.06
N PRO A 271 4.19 -0.15 8.59
CA PRO A 271 4.47 0.29 7.22
C PRO A 271 3.70 -0.55 6.20
N THR A 272 2.89 0.10 5.37
CA THR A 272 1.86 -0.56 4.56
C THR A 272 2.08 -0.35 3.07
N THR A 273 2.12 -1.46 2.32
CA THR A 273 2.08 -1.47 0.85
C THR A 273 0.75 -2.05 0.38
N VAL A 274 0.08 -1.42 -0.59
CA VAL A 274 -1.12 -1.97 -1.24
C VAL A 274 -0.78 -2.34 -2.67
N ALA A 275 -0.95 -3.62 -3.01
CA ALA A 275 -0.51 -4.17 -4.28
C ALA A 275 -1.67 -4.85 -5.01
N GLY A 276 -1.87 -4.54 -6.28
CA GLY A 276 -3.02 -5.01 -7.05
C GLY A 276 -2.77 -5.06 -8.54
N ARG A 277 -3.67 -5.70 -9.29
CA ARG A 277 -3.60 -5.68 -10.76
C ARG A 277 -3.96 -4.30 -11.30
N LEU A 278 -3.59 -4.02 -12.54
CA LEU A 278 -3.83 -2.71 -13.18
C LEU A 278 -5.25 -2.13 -12.99
N PRO A 279 -6.36 -2.90 -13.05
CA PRO A 279 -7.71 -2.36 -12.83
C PRO A 279 -7.92 -1.74 -11.44
N ALA A 280 -7.24 -2.22 -10.40
CA ALA A 280 -7.36 -1.68 -9.04
C ALA A 280 -6.80 -0.25 -8.92
N ALA A 281 -5.96 0.19 -9.87
CA ALA A 281 -5.45 1.56 -9.97
C ALA A 281 -6.38 2.53 -10.73
N GLY A 282 -7.50 2.03 -11.26
CA GLY A 282 -8.56 2.87 -11.83
C GLY A 282 -9.17 3.82 -10.80
N PRO A 283 -9.91 4.86 -11.23
CA PRO A 283 -10.40 5.93 -10.34
C PRO A 283 -11.32 5.43 -9.21
N ASP A 284 -12.06 4.34 -9.45
CA ASP A 284 -12.96 3.71 -8.48
C ASP A 284 -12.28 2.58 -7.68
N GLY A 285 -11.10 2.15 -8.11
CA GLY A 285 -10.35 1.05 -7.52
C GLY A 285 -9.63 1.44 -6.22
N LEU A 286 -9.27 0.43 -5.43
CA LEU A 286 -8.60 0.61 -4.14
C LEU A 286 -7.33 1.47 -4.26
N ILE A 287 -6.45 1.13 -5.20
CA ILE A 287 -5.17 1.83 -5.40
C ILE A 287 -5.42 3.25 -5.92
N GLY A 288 -6.32 3.42 -6.89
CA GLY A 288 -6.61 4.74 -7.45
C GLY A 288 -7.19 5.72 -6.43
N ARG A 289 -7.99 5.21 -5.47
CA ARG A 289 -8.54 6.00 -4.37
C ARG A 289 -7.49 6.40 -3.34
N LEU A 290 -6.55 5.51 -3.01
CA LEU A 290 -5.40 5.83 -2.15
C LEU A 290 -4.53 6.91 -2.81
N ARG A 291 -4.18 6.75 -4.09
CA ARG A 291 -3.35 7.73 -4.84
C ARG A 291 -3.98 9.12 -4.97
N THR A 292 -5.31 9.21 -4.93
CA THR A 292 -6.02 10.48 -5.10
C THR A 292 -6.10 11.30 -3.79
N ASN A 293 -5.91 10.67 -2.64
CA ASN A 293 -5.81 11.36 -1.37
C ASN A 293 -4.35 11.75 -1.10
N GLN A 294 -4.09 13.05 -0.93
CA GLN A 294 -2.72 13.56 -0.72
C GLN A 294 -2.07 13.04 0.56
N LYS A 295 -2.84 12.80 1.63
CA LYS A 295 -2.27 12.28 2.88
C LYS A 295 -1.83 10.83 2.70
N ASP A 296 -2.68 10.01 2.10
CA ASP A 296 -2.37 8.59 1.88
C ASP A 296 -1.20 8.39 0.92
N ALA A 297 -1.13 9.19 -0.15
CA ALA A 297 -0.03 9.12 -1.11
C ALA A 297 1.34 9.42 -0.49
N LEU A 298 1.37 10.03 0.70
CA LEU A 298 2.59 10.36 1.45
C LEU A 298 2.94 9.34 2.54
N THR A 299 2.08 8.34 2.79
CA THR A 299 2.34 7.37 3.87
C THR A 299 2.14 5.92 3.44
N VAL A 300 1.23 5.63 2.51
CA VAL A 300 0.96 4.28 2.00
C VAL A 300 1.55 4.11 0.60
N SER A 301 2.43 3.11 0.43
CA SER A 301 2.93 2.76 -0.90
C SER A 301 1.88 2.00 -1.68
N THR A 302 1.73 2.30 -2.98
CA THR A 302 0.76 1.64 -3.85
C THR A 302 1.43 1.07 -5.09
N VAL A 303 1.16 -0.19 -5.41
CA VAL A 303 1.77 -0.87 -6.56
C VAL A 303 0.69 -1.50 -7.42
N ASP A 304 0.67 -1.15 -8.70
CA ASP A 304 -0.22 -1.79 -9.68
C ASP A 304 0.51 -2.80 -10.57
N SER A 305 -0.23 -3.48 -11.45
CA SER A 305 0.32 -4.42 -12.43
C SER A 305 1.06 -5.62 -11.82
N ILE A 306 0.61 -6.13 -10.67
CA ILE A 306 1.21 -7.33 -10.03
C ILE A 306 1.02 -8.63 -10.84
N ASP A 307 0.21 -8.61 -11.89
CA ASP A 307 0.14 -9.68 -12.89
C ASP A 307 1.41 -9.76 -13.75
N ARG A 308 2.30 -8.76 -13.63
CA ARG A 308 3.61 -8.69 -14.30
C ARG A 308 4.74 -8.87 -13.31
N PHE A 309 5.88 -9.39 -13.79
CA PHE A 309 7.03 -9.62 -12.93
C PHE A 309 7.52 -8.33 -12.25
N TYR A 310 7.64 -7.25 -13.01
CA TYR A 310 8.11 -5.97 -12.48
C TYR A 310 7.20 -5.39 -11.40
N GLY A 311 5.88 -5.59 -11.47
CA GLY A 311 4.94 -5.12 -10.44
C GLY A 311 5.11 -5.87 -9.13
N ARG A 312 5.38 -7.19 -9.20
CA ARG A 312 5.65 -8.00 -8.00
C ARG A 312 7.00 -7.66 -7.38
N LEU A 313 8.01 -7.38 -8.20
CA LEU A 313 9.29 -6.86 -7.73
C LEU A 313 9.13 -5.48 -7.07
N ALA A 314 8.42 -4.57 -7.73
CA ALA A 314 8.13 -3.23 -7.21
C ALA A 314 7.37 -3.30 -5.88
N THR A 315 6.49 -4.29 -5.69
CA THR A 315 5.79 -4.52 -4.42
C THR A 315 6.78 -4.74 -3.28
N VAL A 316 7.74 -5.65 -3.44
CA VAL A 316 8.74 -5.94 -2.40
C VAL A 316 9.67 -4.75 -2.17
N LEU A 317 10.09 -4.06 -3.23
CA LEU A 317 10.89 -2.84 -3.11
C LEU A 317 10.13 -1.72 -2.39
N ALA A 318 8.83 -1.57 -2.65
CA ALA A 318 8.00 -0.55 -2.01
C ALA A 318 7.81 -0.87 -0.53
N THR A 319 7.72 -2.16 -0.17
CA THR A 319 7.73 -2.60 1.24
C THR A 319 9.08 -2.29 1.91
N VAL A 320 10.20 -2.48 1.21
CA VAL A 320 11.52 -2.09 1.72
C VAL A 320 11.59 -0.57 1.98
N GLU A 321 11.09 0.23 1.04
CA GLU A 321 11.04 1.70 1.17
C GLU A 321 10.17 2.14 2.35
N GLN A 322 8.98 1.55 2.50
CA GLN A 322 8.04 1.74 3.61
C GLN A 322 8.71 1.49 4.96
N VAL A 323 9.42 0.38 5.08
CA VAL A 323 10.19 0.06 6.28
C VAL A 323 11.30 1.09 6.56
N GLY A 324 11.81 1.77 5.53
CA GLY A 324 12.76 2.88 5.63
C GLY A 324 12.10 4.24 5.91
N GLY A 325 10.77 4.31 6.00
CA GLY A 325 9.98 5.53 6.21
C GLY A 325 9.65 6.31 4.93
N GLY A 326 9.89 5.74 3.74
CA GLY A 326 9.49 6.33 2.47
C GLY A 326 8.19 5.74 1.92
N SER A 327 7.55 6.41 0.97
CA SER A 327 6.35 5.92 0.29
C SER A 327 6.29 6.41 -1.16
N GLY A 328 5.54 5.69 -2.01
CA GLY A 328 5.31 6.13 -3.38
C GLY A 328 4.23 5.34 -4.14
N ALA A 329 3.87 5.84 -5.31
CA ALA A 329 2.95 5.22 -6.25
C ALA A 329 3.70 4.59 -7.43
N TYR A 330 3.66 3.26 -7.51
CA TYR A 330 4.46 2.48 -8.47
C TYR A 330 3.62 1.66 -9.45
N GLY A 331 4.10 1.53 -10.67
CA GLY A 331 3.50 0.67 -11.69
C GLY A 331 3.38 1.35 -13.05
N THR A 332 2.34 1.00 -13.80
CA THR A 332 2.13 1.51 -15.17
C THR A 332 0.82 2.27 -15.36
N ALA A 333 -0.04 2.30 -14.35
CA ALA A 333 -1.24 3.13 -14.38
C ALA A 333 -0.91 4.64 -14.34
N ASP A 334 -1.92 5.46 -14.63
CA ASP A 334 -1.85 6.90 -14.42
C ASP A 334 -1.55 7.24 -12.95
N LYS A 335 -0.97 8.44 -12.72
CA LYS A 335 -0.60 8.96 -11.39
C LYS A 335 0.38 8.06 -10.63
N THR A 336 1.41 7.58 -11.33
CA THR A 336 2.56 6.88 -10.76
C THR A 336 3.76 7.83 -10.68
N ASP A 337 4.57 7.66 -9.64
CA ASP A 337 5.84 8.38 -9.46
C ASP A 337 6.94 7.72 -10.29
N ALA A 338 6.92 6.38 -10.37
CA ALA A 338 7.84 5.56 -11.14
C ALA A 338 7.27 4.16 -11.42
N VAL A 339 7.97 3.35 -12.22
CA VAL A 339 7.62 1.93 -12.41
C VAL A 339 7.91 1.11 -11.15
N ALA A 340 8.98 1.46 -10.42
CA ALA A 340 9.40 0.83 -9.18
C ALA A 340 10.20 1.83 -8.32
N PRO A 341 10.34 1.59 -7.01
CA PRO A 341 11.27 2.35 -6.16
C PRO A 341 12.73 2.23 -6.63
N ALA A 342 13.57 3.16 -6.15
CA ALA A 342 14.99 3.26 -6.50
C ALA A 342 15.89 2.17 -5.88
#